data_AF-A0A9P1JJU3-F1
#
_entry.id   AF-A0A9P1JJU3-F1
#
_cell.length_a   1.000
_cell.length_b   1.000
_cell.length_c   1.000
_cell.angle_alpha   90.00
_cell.angle_beta   90.00
_cell.angle_gamma   90.00
#
_symmetry.space_group_name_H-M   'P 1'
#
loop_
_entity.id
_entity.type
_entity.pdbx_description
1 polymer ?
#
loop_
_entity_poly.entity_id
_entity_poly.type
_entity_poly.pdbx_seq_one_letter_code
_entity_poly.pdbx_strand_id
1 'polypeptide(L)' 'MPHNKASIRVLEKAGFHKEGIARKNVKIKGKWEDHQVLAIIHPEDK' A
#
# COMPACT_ATOMS: atom_id res chain seq x y z
N MET A 1 -5.29 -6.29 -3.68
CA MET A 1 -4.30 -5.39 -4.32
C MET A 1 -2.83 -5.44 -3.83
N PRO A 2 -2.28 -6.49 -3.19
CA PRO A 2 -0.81 -6.66 -3.19
C PRO A 2 -0.26 -7.01 -4.59
N HIS A 3 -1.13 -7.40 -5.53
CA HIS A 3 -0.77 -7.78 -6.89
C HIS A 3 -0.39 -6.62 -7.82
N ASN A 4 -0.67 -5.35 -7.47
CA ASN A 4 -0.39 -4.21 -8.36
C ASN A 4 1.08 -3.78 -8.23
N LYS A 5 1.98 -4.65 -8.70
CA LYS A 5 3.44 -4.48 -8.59
C LYS A 5 3.94 -3.21 -9.27
N ALA A 6 3.29 -2.79 -10.35
CA ALA A 6 3.66 -1.57 -11.08
C ALA A 6 3.44 -0.31 -10.23
N SER A 7 2.27 -0.17 -9.60
CA SER A 7 1.97 0.97 -8.72
C SER A 7 2.83 0.95 -7.46
N ILE A 8 3.04 -0.22 -6.86
CA ILE A 8 3.91 -0.37 -5.68
C ILE A 8 5.32 0.12 -5.99
N ARG A 9 5.89 -0.26 -7.14
CA ARG A 9 7.23 0.17 -7.55
C ARG A 9 7.33 1.69 -7.75
N VAL A 10 6.26 2.35 -8.19
CA VAL A 10 6.24 3.81 -8.32
C VAL A 10 6.33 4.46 -6.93
N LEU A 11 5.53 3.98 -5.99
CA LEU A 11 5.53 4.48 -4.61
C LEU A 11 6.86 4.21 -3.90
N GLU A 12 7.44 3.01 -4.07
CA GLU A 12 8.77 2.68 -3.55
C GLU A 12 9.84 3.64 -4.07
N LYS A 13 9.82 3.98 -5.37
CA LYS A 13 10.73 4.97 -5.95
C LYS A 13 10.49 6.40 -5.45
N ALA A 14 9.26 6.71 -5.04
CA ALA A 14 8.92 7.99 -4.45
C ALA A 14 9.27 8.09 -2.95
N GLY A 15 9.88 7.04 -2.36
CA GLY A 15 10.31 7.03 -0.97
C GLY A 15 9.32 6.42 0.02
N PHE A 16 8.21 5.85 -0.45
CA PHE A 16 7.30 5.11 0.42
C PHE A 16 7.86 3.73 0.76
N HIS A 17 7.63 3.28 1.99
CA HIS A 17 7.98 1.93 2.47
C HIS A 17 6.72 1.11 2.77
N LYS A 18 6.85 -0.22 2.73
CA LYS A 18 5.77 -1.16 3.05
C LYS A 18 5.64 -1.31 4.56
N GLU A 19 4.45 -1.08 5.08
CA GLU A 19 4.18 -1.19 6.53
C GLU A 19 3.32 -2.40 6.91
N GLY A 20 2.55 -2.94 5.97
CA GLY A 20 1.74 -4.13 6.26
C GLY A 20 0.71 -4.45 5.18
N ILE A 21 -0.09 -5.46 5.45
CA ILE A 21 -1.19 -5.87 4.57
C ILE A 21 -2.50 -5.78 5.34
N ALA A 22 -3.39 -4.90 4.89
CA ALA A 22 -4.76 -4.80 5.37
C ALA A 22 -5.59 -5.92 4.71
N ARG A 23 -5.79 -7.02 5.43
CA ARG A 23 -6.48 -8.21 4.90
C ARG A 23 -7.99 -7.99 4.78
N LYS A 24 -8.56 -8.35 3.64
CA LYS A 24 -10.00 -8.23 3.34
C LYS A 24 -10.57 -6.85 3.70
N ASN A 25 -9.80 -5.79 3.48
CA ASN A 25 -10.15 -4.44 3.93
C ASN A 25 -11.12 -3.74 2.98
N VAL A 26 -11.07 -4.09 1.69
CA VAL A 26 -11.86 -3.41 0.65
C VAL A 26 -12.64 -4.42 -0.19
N LYS A 27 -13.91 -4.11 -0.45
CA LYS A 27 -14.77 -4.92 -1.31
C LYS A 27 -14.83 -4.32 -2.71
N ILE A 28 -14.21 -4.98 -3.68
CA ILE A 28 -14.12 -4.53 -5.08
C ILE A 28 -14.80 -5.57 -5.95
N LYS A 29 -15.77 -5.14 -6.79
CA LYS A 29 -16.56 -6.03 -7.67
C LYS A 29 -17.13 -7.26 -6.92
N GLY A 30 -17.61 -7.05 -5.69
CA GLY A 30 -18.20 -8.10 -4.87
C GLY A 30 -17.21 -8.98 -4.10
N LYS A 31 -15.90 -8.89 -4.35
CA LYS A 31 -14.86 -9.68 -3.68
C LYS A 31 -14.13 -8.85 -2.63
N TRP A 32 -13.85 -9.45 -1.48
CA TRP A 32 -12.96 -8.87 -0.49
C TRP A 32 -11.51 -9.05 -0.91
N GLU A 33 -10.78 -7.95 -0.96
CA GLU A 33 -9.41 -7.89 -1.42
C GLU A 33 -8.50 -7.40 -0.30
N ASP A 34 -7.30 -7.96 -0.25
CA ASP A 34 -6.24 -7.48 0.64
C ASP A 34 -5.63 -6.20 0.07
N HIS A 35 -5.14 -5.28 0.89
CA HIS A 35 -4.48 -4.05 0.41
C HIS A 35 -3.09 -3.91 1.02
N GLN A 36 -2.07 -3.68 0.19
CA GLN A 36 -0.73 -3.36 0.68
C GLN A 36 -0.76 -1.93 1.23
N VAL A 37 -0.41 -1.76 2.50
CA VAL A 37 -0.25 -0.45 3.12
C VAL A 37 1.18 0.02 2.88
N LEU A 38 1.31 1.23 2.36
CA LEU A 38 2.59 1.93 2.23
C LEU A 38 2.48 3.30 2.88
N ALA A 39 3.56 3.77 3.49
CA ALA A 39 3.64 5.09 4.08
C ALA A 39 4.98 5.75 3.74
N ILE A 40 5.04 7.07 3.90
CA ILE A 40 6.27 7.84 3.92
C ILE A 40 6.15 8.78 5.13
N ILE A 41 7.18 8.81 5.96
CA ILE A 41 7.21 9.69 7.15
C ILE A 41 7.94 10.96 6.75
N HIS A 42 7.33 12.12 7.03
CA HIS A 42 8.01 13.37 6.81
C HIS A 42 9.15 13.52 7.84
N PRO A 43 10.39 13.85 7.42
CA PRO A 43 11.55 13.88 8.34
C PRO A 43 11.41 14.85 9.53
N GLU A 44 10.54 15.84 9.39
CA GLU A 44 10.31 16.90 10.39
C GLU A 44 9.14 16.58 11.33
N ASP A 45 8.38 15.52 11.07
CA ASP A 45 7.33 15.05 11.97
C ASP A 45 8.00 14.27 13.12
N LYS A 46 8.24 14.95 14.25
CA LYS A 46 8.71 14.38 15.52
C LYS A 46 7.64 14.44 16.59
#